data_AF-A0A2E6TZU8-F1
#
_entry.id   AF-A0A2E6TZU8-F1
#
_cell.length_a   1.000
_cell.length_b   1.000
_cell.length_c   1.000
_cell.angle_alpha   90.00
_cell.angle_beta   90.00
_cell.angle_gamma   90.00
#
_symmetry.space_group_name_H-M   'P 1'
#
loop_
_entity.id
_entity.type
_entity.pdbx_description
1 polymer ?
#
loop_
_entity_poly.entity_id
_entity_poly.type
_entity_poly.pdbx_seq_one_letter_code
_entity_poly.pdbx_strand_id
1 'polypeptide(L)'
;MNLSLYKPNSKNTGCAFNFSVGPGSKGLPALYVSAIQQFSWDDKTKTANFSNNRGDTNKNINIKFNEWEIGGIISAFNDRYEYSTYHTFEENSTSIKLTPWDKQVKTKDGPLTVPAFGIVLTRNGNQVFRLPLEPGEVETLKCLFKRYLNELFTASKNKSKKHTEEKTEARSEDKAPF
;
A
#
# COMPACT_ATOMS: atom_id res chain seq x y z
N MET A 1 7.35 0.49 9.50
CA MET A 1 8.22 0.29 8.31
C MET A 1 7.61 1.05 7.16
N ASN A 2 8.37 1.87 6.43
CA ASN A 2 7.83 2.75 5.38
C ASN A 2 8.61 2.58 4.08
N LEU A 3 7.91 2.55 2.95
CA LEU A 3 8.46 2.58 1.60
C LEU A 3 7.76 3.67 0.81
N SER A 4 8.52 4.63 0.27
CA SER A 4 7.96 5.76 -0.48
C SER A 4 8.44 5.74 -1.92
N LEU A 5 7.52 5.96 -2.86
CA LEU A 5 7.77 6.03 -4.29
C LEU A 5 7.32 7.41 -4.80
N TYR A 6 8.24 8.15 -5.41
CA TYR A 6 7.99 9.49 -5.95
C TYR A 6 8.10 9.43 -7.47
N LYS A 7 6.99 9.70 -8.18
CA LYS A 7 6.95 9.72 -9.65
C LYS A 7 6.44 11.08 -10.15
N PRO A 8 7.21 12.16 -9.98
CA PRO A 8 6.85 13.47 -10.54
C PRO A 8 6.97 13.49 -12.06
N ASN A 9 6.32 14.47 -12.69
CA ASN A 9 6.51 14.77 -14.10
C ASN A 9 6.33 16.26 -14.42
N SER A 10 6.83 16.67 -15.59
CA SER A 10 6.75 18.06 -16.07
C SER A 10 5.34 18.54 -16.38
N LYS A 11 4.38 17.62 -16.53
CA LYS A 11 2.96 17.93 -16.75
C LYS A 11 2.20 18.17 -15.45
N ASN A 12 2.88 18.11 -14.30
CA ASN A 12 2.28 18.26 -12.97
C ASN A 12 1.14 17.27 -12.68
N THR A 13 1.24 16.06 -13.23
CA THR A 13 0.26 14.97 -13.03
C THR A 13 0.84 13.83 -12.19
N GLY A 14 2.07 13.99 -11.70
CA GLY A 14 2.76 12.99 -10.92
C GLY A 14 2.11 12.75 -9.57
N CYS A 15 2.46 11.64 -8.95
CA CYS A 15 2.03 11.31 -7.60
C CYS A 15 3.21 10.79 -6.78
N ALA A 16 3.11 10.95 -5.47
CA ALA A 16 3.95 10.26 -4.51
C ALA A 16 3.07 9.30 -3.70
N PHE A 17 3.57 8.09 -3.48
CA PHE A 17 2.90 7.05 -2.71
C PHE A 17 3.79 6.64 -1.55
N ASN A 18 3.18 6.39 -0.39
CA ASN A 18 3.86 5.85 0.77
C ASN A 18 3.10 4.62 1.29
N PHE A 19 3.82 3.52 1.40
CA PHE A 19 3.37 2.25 1.93
C PHE A 19 3.95 2.11 3.33
N SER A 20 3.11 2.12 4.36
CA SER A 20 3.56 2.08 5.75
C SER A 20 2.86 0.99 6.56
N VAL A 21 3.66 0.17 7.22
CA VAL A 21 3.20 -0.73 8.28
C VAL A 21 3.29 0.00 9.61
N GLY A 22 2.15 0.14 10.27
CA GLY A 22 1.98 0.84 11.55
C GLY A 22 0.96 0.15 12.46
N PRO A 23 0.63 0.75 13.62
CA PRO A 23 -0.38 0.20 14.50
C PRO A 23 -1.75 0.18 13.82
N GLY A 24 -2.42 -0.96 13.89
CA GLY A 24 -3.80 -1.16 13.50
C GLY A 24 -4.70 -1.31 14.71
N SER A 25 -5.92 -1.77 14.44
CA SER A 25 -6.92 -2.00 15.47
C SER A 25 -6.55 -3.19 16.35
N LYS A 26 -6.92 -3.13 17.64
CA LYS A 26 -6.78 -4.24 18.59
C LYS A 26 -5.33 -4.75 18.77
N GLY A 27 -4.34 -3.88 18.60
CA GLY A 27 -2.91 -4.19 18.79
C GLY A 27 -2.28 -5.01 17.67
N LEU A 28 -2.96 -5.17 16.53
CA LEU A 28 -2.40 -5.83 15.34
C LEU A 28 -1.80 -4.80 14.38
N PRO A 29 -0.73 -5.13 13.64
CA PRO A 29 -0.20 -4.22 12.63
C PRO A 29 -1.19 -4.06 11.48
N ALA A 30 -1.15 -2.90 10.82
CA ALA A 30 -1.93 -2.60 9.63
C ALA A 30 -1.03 -1.99 8.55
N LEU A 31 -1.32 -2.33 7.29
CA LEU A 31 -0.67 -1.74 6.14
C LEU A 31 -1.55 -0.61 5.59
N TYR A 32 -0.97 0.58 5.58
CA TYR A 32 -1.58 1.79 5.05
C TYR A 32 -0.87 2.21 3.77
N VAL A 33 -1.63 2.72 2.82
CA VAL A 33 -1.13 3.33 1.59
C VAL A 33 -1.69 4.73 1.50
N SER A 34 -0.80 5.72 1.56
CA SER A 34 -1.14 7.10 1.30
C SER A 34 -0.61 7.54 -0.06
N ALA A 35 -1.36 8.38 -0.76
CA ALA A 35 -0.92 9.00 -1.99
C ALA A 35 -1.23 10.50 -1.99
N ILE A 36 -0.37 11.28 -2.65
CA ILE A 36 -0.49 12.72 -2.79
C ILE A 36 -0.18 13.13 -4.23
N GLN A 37 -1.01 14.01 -4.80
CA GLN A 37 -0.79 14.57 -6.13
C GLN A 37 0.34 15.61 -6.10
N GLN A 38 1.11 15.67 -7.18
CA GLN A 38 2.10 16.73 -7.39
C GLN A 38 1.44 18.11 -7.35
N PHE A 39 2.07 19.05 -6.65
CA PHE A 39 1.60 20.43 -6.55
C PHE A 39 2.16 21.28 -7.70
N SER A 40 3.46 21.19 -7.94
CA SER A 40 4.13 21.97 -8.99
C SER A 40 5.31 21.24 -9.61
N TRP A 41 5.76 21.77 -10.76
CA TRP A 41 6.99 21.42 -11.44
C TRP A 41 7.79 22.70 -11.71
N ASP A 42 9.07 22.71 -11.32
CA ASP A 42 10.01 23.75 -11.71
C ASP A 42 10.83 23.26 -12.91
N ASP A 43 10.61 23.86 -14.08
CA ASP A 43 11.28 23.46 -15.31
C ASP A 43 12.75 23.86 -15.35
N LYS A 44 13.19 24.84 -14.55
CA LYS A 44 14.60 25.25 -14.49
C LYS A 44 15.42 24.22 -13.72
N THR A 45 14.93 23.84 -12.55
CA THR A 45 15.64 22.89 -11.67
C THR A 45 15.27 21.43 -11.95
N LYS A 46 14.24 21.18 -12.77
CA LYS A 46 13.65 19.86 -13.02
C LYS A 46 13.21 19.19 -11.71
N THR A 47 12.66 19.97 -10.79
CA THR A 47 12.19 19.51 -9.48
C THR A 47 10.68 19.61 -9.34
N ALA A 48 10.12 18.78 -8.47
CA ALA A 48 8.70 18.78 -8.15
C ALA A 48 8.47 19.07 -6.67
N ASN A 49 7.33 19.69 -6.37
CA ASN A 49 6.84 19.87 -5.01
C ASN A 49 5.57 19.05 -4.79
N PHE A 50 5.49 18.38 -3.63
CA PHE A 50 4.28 17.69 -3.16
C PHE A 50 3.76 18.26 -1.84
N SER A 51 4.63 18.87 -1.03
CA SER A 51 4.33 19.30 0.34
C SER A 51 3.19 20.28 0.44
N ASN A 52 3.02 21.14 -0.57
CA ASN A 52 1.97 22.15 -0.59
C ASN A 52 0.56 21.55 -0.74
N ASN A 53 0.43 20.30 -1.23
CA ASN A 53 -0.85 19.59 -1.28
C ASN A 53 -1.17 18.79 0.00
N ARG A 54 -0.31 18.82 1.04
CA ARG A 54 -0.52 18.01 2.26
C ARG A 54 -1.82 18.36 2.99
N GLY A 55 -2.20 19.64 2.99
CA GLY A 55 -3.43 20.12 3.63
C GLY A 55 -4.70 19.97 2.78
N ASP A 56 -4.56 19.68 1.48
CA ASP A 56 -5.71 19.56 0.58
C ASP A 56 -6.20 18.11 0.53
N THR A 57 -7.33 17.86 1.20
CA THR A 57 -7.96 16.53 1.29
C THR A 57 -8.35 15.96 -0.06
N ASN A 58 -8.58 16.77 -1.10
CA ASN A 58 -8.90 16.31 -2.45
C ASN A 58 -7.65 15.91 -3.24
N LYS A 59 -6.47 16.32 -2.77
CA LYS A 59 -5.15 16.05 -3.37
C LYS A 59 -4.37 14.98 -2.62
N ASN A 60 -4.96 14.39 -1.59
CA ASN A 60 -4.42 13.26 -0.85
C ASN A 60 -5.47 12.16 -0.64
N ILE A 61 -4.99 10.94 -0.44
CA ILE A 61 -5.81 9.78 -0.12
C ILE A 61 -5.04 8.86 0.81
N ASN A 62 -5.75 8.19 1.72
CA ASN A 62 -5.21 7.16 2.59
C ASN A 62 -6.14 5.95 2.58
N ILE A 63 -5.55 4.77 2.41
CA ILE A 63 -6.25 3.50 2.28
C ILE A 63 -5.59 2.50 3.23
N LYS A 64 -6.41 1.67 3.88
CA LYS A 64 -5.94 0.55 4.70
C LYS A 64 -6.26 -0.75 3.97
N PHE A 65 -5.24 -1.54 3.66
CA PHE A 65 -5.44 -2.87 3.08
C PHE A 65 -5.63 -3.92 4.17
N ASN A 66 -6.49 -4.91 3.91
CA ASN A 66 -6.54 -6.13 4.70
C ASN A 66 -5.61 -7.22 4.14
N GLU A 67 -5.40 -8.29 4.89
CA GLU A 67 -4.51 -9.39 4.55
C GLU A 67 -4.87 -10.12 3.26
N TRP A 68 -6.16 -10.24 2.95
CA TRP A 68 -6.64 -10.93 1.75
C TRP A 68 -6.40 -10.10 0.50
N GLU A 69 -6.59 -8.78 0.59
CA GLU A 69 -6.26 -7.86 -0.49
C GLU A 69 -4.77 -7.86 -0.78
N ILE A 70 -3.94 -7.91 0.26
CA ILE A 70 -2.49 -8.04 0.10
C ILE A 70 -2.10 -9.38 -0.54
N GLY A 71 -2.75 -10.47 -0.14
CA GLY A 71 -2.60 -11.76 -0.81
C GLY A 71 -2.96 -11.69 -2.31
N GLY A 72 -4.09 -11.08 -2.63
CA GLY A 72 -4.56 -10.86 -4.01
C GLY A 72 -3.61 -10.02 -4.84
N ILE A 73 -3.05 -8.95 -4.27
CA ILE A 73 -2.04 -8.10 -4.93
C ILE A 73 -0.74 -8.87 -5.20
N ILE A 74 -0.24 -9.64 -4.22
CA ILE A 74 0.97 -10.47 -4.44
C ILE A 74 0.73 -11.47 -5.57
N SER A 75 -0.44 -12.12 -5.59
CA SER A 75 -0.84 -13.06 -6.63
C SER A 75 -0.85 -12.39 -8.01
N ALA A 76 -1.49 -11.22 -8.11
CA ALA A 76 -1.53 -10.42 -9.34
C ALA A 76 -0.14 -10.02 -9.84
N PHE A 77 0.77 -9.63 -8.94
CA PHE A 77 2.15 -9.31 -9.31
C PHE A 77 2.92 -10.52 -9.83
N ASN A 78 2.71 -11.71 -9.28
CA ASN A 78 3.41 -12.91 -9.74
C ASN A 78 2.89 -13.38 -11.11
N ASP A 79 1.57 -13.41 -11.28
CA ASP A 79 0.94 -14.03 -12.44
C ASP A 79 0.55 -13.01 -13.53
N ARG A 80 0.87 -11.73 -13.31
CA ARG A 80 0.62 -10.60 -14.24
C ARG A 80 -0.83 -10.53 -14.72
N TYR A 81 -1.78 -10.55 -13.80
CA TYR A 81 -3.18 -10.23 -14.08
C TYR A 81 -3.61 -8.94 -13.37
N GLU A 82 -4.74 -8.38 -13.80
CA GLU A 82 -5.31 -7.20 -13.16
C GLU A 82 -5.98 -7.54 -11.84
N TYR A 83 -5.61 -6.83 -10.77
CA TYR A 83 -6.33 -6.86 -9.50
C TYR A 83 -7.17 -5.58 -9.36
N SER A 84 -8.42 -5.73 -8.92
CA SER A 84 -9.31 -4.61 -8.63
C SER A 84 -10.16 -4.88 -7.39
N THR A 85 -10.35 -3.86 -6.56
CA THR A 85 -11.23 -3.90 -5.38
C THR A 85 -11.84 -2.51 -5.12
N TYR A 86 -12.85 -2.45 -4.26
CA TYR A 86 -13.53 -1.22 -3.87
C TYR A 86 -13.63 -1.12 -2.35
N HIS A 87 -13.30 0.04 -1.81
CA HIS A 87 -13.56 0.39 -0.41
C HIS A 87 -14.64 1.45 -0.36
N THR A 88 -15.64 1.24 0.49
CA THR A 88 -16.64 2.26 0.83
C THR A 88 -16.50 2.59 2.31
N PHE A 89 -16.37 3.88 2.62
CA PHE A 89 -16.33 4.37 3.99
C PHE A 89 -17.05 5.70 4.07
N GLU A 90 -18.09 5.77 4.91
CA GLU A 90 -19.02 6.90 4.98
C GLU A 90 -19.57 7.24 3.58
N GLU A 91 -19.38 8.48 3.13
CA GLU A 91 -19.81 8.96 1.81
C GLU A 91 -18.76 8.73 0.71
N ASN A 92 -17.57 8.22 1.06
CA ASN A 92 -16.48 8.03 0.11
C ASN A 92 -16.46 6.61 -0.46
N SER A 93 -16.32 6.53 -1.79
CA SER A 93 -16.06 5.27 -2.50
C SER A 93 -14.72 5.35 -3.21
N THR A 94 -13.85 4.37 -2.96
CA THR A 94 -12.50 4.30 -3.51
C THR A 94 -12.32 3.02 -4.30
N SER A 95 -12.08 3.14 -5.61
CA SER A 95 -11.64 2.01 -6.43
C SER A 95 -10.12 1.89 -6.40
N ILE A 96 -9.63 0.67 -6.29
CA ILE A 96 -8.21 0.34 -6.24
C ILE A 96 -7.94 -0.63 -7.38
N LYS A 97 -7.03 -0.28 -8.28
CA LYS A 97 -6.71 -1.09 -9.46
C LYS A 97 -5.21 -1.21 -9.65
N LEU A 98 -4.75 -2.44 -9.87
CA LEU A 98 -3.37 -2.78 -10.19
C LEU A 98 -3.35 -3.52 -11.51
N THR A 99 -2.78 -2.90 -12.54
CA THR A 99 -2.81 -3.42 -13.91
C THR A 99 -1.40 -3.69 -14.41
N PRO A 100 -1.10 -4.89 -14.93
CA PRO A 100 0.17 -5.19 -15.58
C PRO A 100 0.29 -4.41 -16.89
N TRP A 101 1.51 -4.00 -17.23
CA TRP A 101 1.82 -3.46 -18.55
C TRP A 101 3.26 -3.79 -18.93
N ASP A 102 3.56 -3.64 -20.21
CA ASP A 102 4.88 -3.91 -20.77
C ASP A 102 5.59 -2.60 -21.06
N LYS A 103 6.74 -2.40 -20.40
CA LYS A 103 7.54 -1.19 -20.54
C LYS A 103 8.68 -1.42 -21.52
N GLN A 104 8.79 -0.55 -22.51
CA GLN A 104 9.96 -0.50 -23.38
C GLN A 104 11.10 0.26 -22.69
N VAL A 105 12.26 -0.39 -22.55
CA VAL A 105 13.49 0.18 -22.00
C VAL A 105 14.56 0.14 -23.08
N LYS A 106 15.24 1.26 -23.31
CA LYS A 106 16.36 1.31 -24.25
C LYS A 106 17.60 0.68 -23.61
N THR A 107 18.17 -0.32 -24.26
CA THR A 107 19.45 -0.92 -23.88
C THR A 107 20.48 -0.73 -24.99
N LYS A 108 21.75 -1.09 -24.73
CA LYS A 108 22.81 -1.02 -25.75
C LYS A 108 22.52 -1.94 -26.95
N ASP A 109 21.83 -3.06 -26.71
CA ASP A 109 21.54 -4.10 -27.70
C ASP A 109 20.16 -3.92 -28.37
N GLY A 110 19.46 -2.82 -28.08
CA GLY A 110 18.14 -2.50 -28.62
C GLY A 110 17.06 -2.30 -27.55
N PRO A 111 15.79 -2.13 -27.97
CA PRO A 111 14.67 -2.03 -27.05
C PRO A 111 14.42 -3.38 -26.35
N LEU A 112 14.40 -3.36 -25.02
CA LEU A 112 14.03 -4.48 -24.18
C LEU A 112 12.64 -4.22 -23.59
N THR A 113 11.76 -5.22 -23.68
CA THR A 113 10.46 -5.18 -23.03
C THR A 113 10.59 -5.75 -21.62
N VAL A 114 10.19 -5.01 -20.59
CA VAL A 114 10.24 -5.43 -19.19
C VAL A 114 8.86 -5.40 -18.54
N PRO A 115 8.57 -6.35 -17.63
CA PRO A 115 7.28 -6.42 -16.94
C PRO A 115 7.14 -5.28 -15.93
N ALA A 116 6.13 -4.44 -16.11
CA ALA A 116 5.80 -3.34 -15.20
C ALA A 116 4.35 -3.46 -14.69
N PHE A 117 3.99 -2.59 -13.75
CA PHE A 117 2.63 -2.47 -13.21
C PHE A 117 2.22 -1.00 -13.08
N GLY A 118 0.92 -0.75 -12.99
CA GLY A 118 0.38 0.56 -12.62
C GLY A 118 -0.58 0.40 -11.46
N ILE A 119 -0.45 1.25 -10.43
CA ILE A 119 -1.45 1.39 -9.37
C ILE A 119 -2.31 2.61 -9.68
N VAL A 120 -3.63 2.44 -9.63
CA VAL A 120 -4.60 3.53 -9.75
C VAL A 120 -5.54 3.49 -8.55
N LEU A 121 -5.59 4.61 -7.81
CA LEU A 121 -6.57 4.86 -6.77
C LEU A 121 -7.52 5.93 -7.29
N THR A 122 -8.82 5.67 -7.28
CA THR A 122 -9.83 6.65 -7.65
C THR A 122 -10.85 6.79 -6.55
N ARG A 123 -10.90 7.96 -5.89
CA ARG A 123 -11.93 8.29 -4.91
C ARG A 123 -13.03 9.13 -5.55
N ASN A 124 -14.29 8.77 -5.30
CA ASN A 124 -15.49 9.46 -5.75
C ASN A 124 -15.54 9.70 -7.27
N GLY A 125 -14.89 8.83 -8.05
CA GLY A 125 -14.86 8.87 -9.52
C GLY A 125 -13.98 9.95 -10.15
N ASN A 126 -13.60 11.01 -9.43
CA ASN A 126 -12.89 12.15 -9.99
C ASN A 126 -11.49 12.40 -9.39
N GLN A 127 -11.21 11.91 -8.19
CA GLN A 127 -9.92 12.08 -7.52
C GLN A 127 -9.02 10.89 -7.83
N VAL A 128 -8.16 11.04 -8.84
CA VAL A 128 -7.34 9.94 -9.37
C VAL A 128 -5.87 10.11 -9.01
N PHE A 129 -5.28 9.04 -8.47
CA PHE A 129 -3.87 8.93 -8.11
C PHE A 129 -3.26 7.78 -8.90
N ARG A 130 -2.17 8.03 -9.63
CA ARG A 130 -1.55 7.05 -10.51
C ARG A 130 -0.08 6.88 -10.16
N LEU A 131 0.35 5.62 -10.05
CA LEU A 131 1.75 5.29 -9.80
C LEU A 131 2.19 4.19 -10.78
N PRO A 132 3.02 4.50 -11.80
CA PRO A 132 3.71 3.47 -12.54
C PRO A 132 4.78 2.82 -11.65
N LEU A 133 4.82 1.50 -11.66
CA LEU A 133 5.78 0.66 -10.97
C LEU A 133 6.74 0.00 -11.95
N GLU A 134 8.02 0.21 -11.71
CA GLU A 134 9.11 -0.48 -12.39
C GLU A 134 9.25 -1.94 -11.87
N PRO A 135 9.86 -2.85 -12.64
CA PRO A 135 10.03 -4.25 -12.22
C PRO A 135 10.63 -4.39 -10.80
N GLY A 136 11.68 -3.63 -10.49
CA GLY A 136 12.31 -3.67 -9.16
C GLY A 136 11.42 -3.12 -8.03
N GLU A 137 10.56 -2.16 -8.33
CA GLU A 137 9.59 -1.61 -7.36
C GLU A 137 8.49 -2.63 -7.05
N VAL A 138 8.05 -3.38 -8.06
CA VAL A 138 7.10 -4.51 -7.88
C VAL A 138 7.68 -5.55 -6.94
N GLU A 139 8.93 -5.99 -7.15
CA GLU A 139 9.59 -6.96 -6.27
C GLU A 139 9.79 -6.42 -4.84
N THR A 140 10.16 -5.15 -4.71
CA THR A 140 10.32 -4.51 -3.39
C THR A 140 8.99 -4.43 -2.63
N LEU A 141 7.89 -4.10 -3.32
CA LEU A 141 6.56 -4.09 -2.74
C LEU A 141 6.11 -5.50 -2.33
N LYS A 142 6.37 -6.53 -3.14
CA LYS A 142 6.13 -7.93 -2.76
C LYS A 142 6.85 -8.30 -1.46
N CYS A 143 8.12 -7.91 -1.32
CA CYS A 143 8.89 -8.15 -0.10
C CYS A 143 8.27 -7.44 1.12
N LEU A 144 7.90 -6.16 0.99
CA LEU A 144 7.21 -5.41 2.04
C LEU A 144 5.89 -6.08 2.44
N PHE A 145 5.09 -6.50 1.46
CA PHE A 145 3.79 -7.13 1.68
C PHE A 145 3.91 -8.49 2.38
N LYS A 146 4.85 -9.34 1.94
CA LYS A 146 5.16 -10.60 2.62
C LYS A 146 5.63 -10.38 4.05
N ARG A 147 6.46 -9.36 4.26
CA ARG A 147 6.93 -8.99 5.61
C ARG A 147 5.79 -8.55 6.51
N TYR A 148 4.89 -7.70 6.01
CA TYR A 148 3.68 -7.29 6.72
C TYR A 148 2.82 -8.49 7.12
N LEU A 149 2.53 -9.41 6.19
CA LEU A 149 1.72 -10.60 6.48
C LEU A 149 2.36 -11.46 7.58
N ASN A 150 3.68 -11.65 7.55
CA ASN A 150 4.40 -12.37 8.60
C ASN A 150 4.29 -11.68 9.97
N GLU A 151 4.42 -10.35 10.01
CA GLU A 151 4.24 -9.57 11.25
C GLU A 151 2.82 -9.66 11.78
N LEU A 152 1.81 -9.58 10.89
CA LEU A 152 0.41 -9.74 11.25
C LEU A 152 0.13 -11.10 11.87
N PHE A 153 0.54 -12.19 11.23
CA PHE A 153 0.28 -13.55 11.73
C PHE A 153 1.02 -13.83 13.03
N THR A 154 2.24 -13.30 13.19
CA THR A 154 2.99 -13.40 14.44
C THR A 154 2.28 -12.67 15.58
N ALA A 155 1.82 -11.44 15.34
CA ALA A 155 1.09 -10.65 16.32
C ALA A 155 -0.23 -11.33 16.72
N SER A 156 -0.98 -11.85 15.74
CA SER A 156 -2.22 -12.60 15.98
C SER A 156 -1.98 -13.84 16.83
N LYS A 157 -0.95 -14.64 16.51
CA LYS A 157 -0.57 -15.83 17.30
C LYS A 157 -0.23 -15.47 18.75
N ASN A 158 0.57 -14.42 18.95
CA ASN A 158 0.97 -13.99 20.29
C ASN A 158 -0.21 -13.49 21.11
N LYS A 159 -1.15 -12.79 20.47
CA LYS A 159 -2.37 -12.33 21.12
C LYS A 159 -3.27 -13.49 21.56
N SER A 160 -3.45 -14.50 20.70
CA SER A 160 -4.21 -15.70 21.06
C SER A 160 -3.59 -16.44 22.24
N LYS A 161 -2.25 -16.54 22.31
CA LYS A 161 -1.56 -17.17 23.45
C LYS A 161 -1.81 -16.45 24.77
N LYS A 162 -1.63 -15.12 24.81
CA LYS A 162 -1.88 -14.32 26.02
C LYS A 162 -3.30 -14.49 26.55
N HIS A 163 -4.28 -14.45 25.65
CA HIS A 163 -5.68 -14.64 26.04
C HIS A 163 -5.98 -16.06 26.57
N THR A 164 -5.24 -17.08 26.13
CA THR A 164 -5.32 -18.43 26.70
C THR A 164 -4.66 -18.52 28.07
N GLU A 165 -3.51 -17.88 28.26
CA GLU A 165 -2.77 -17.82 29.53
C GLU A 165 -3.60 -17.08 30.60
N GLU A 166 -4.12 -15.89 30.29
CA GLU A 166 -4.99 -15.09 31.18
C GLU A 166 -6.25 -15.87 31.62
N LYS A 167 -6.86 -16.63 30.69
CA LYS A 167 -8.02 -17.49 31.02
C LYS A 167 -7.65 -18.68 31.91
N THR A 168 -6.43 -19.18 31.80
CA THR A 168 -5.96 -20.32 32.59
C THR A 168 -5.64 -19.86 34.02
N GLU A 169 -4.98 -18.71 34.16
CA GLU A 169 -4.67 -18.07 35.45
C GLU A 169 -5.94 -17.69 36.21
N ALA A 170 -6.91 -17.03 35.56
CA ALA A 170 -8.19 -16.70 36.18
C ALA A 170 -8.96 -17.94 36.68
N ARG A 171 -8.87 -19.07 35.97
CA ARG A 171 -9.53 -20.33 36.36
C ARG A 171 -8.79 -21.07 37.50
N SER A 172 -7.49 -20.83 37.67
CA SER A 172 -6.74 -21.35 38.82
C SER A 172 -6.98 -20.55 40.10
N GLU A 173 -7.18 -19.24 40.01
CA GLU A 173 -7.51 -18.39 41.16
C GLU A 173 -8.93 -18.62 41.71
N ASP A 174 -9.88 -18.95 40.83
CA ASP A 174 -11.26 -19.30 41.22
C ASP A 174 -11.38 -20.66 41.94
N LYS A 175 -10.31 -21.46 41.94
CA LYS A 175 -10.21 -22.66 42.77
C LYS A 175 -9.62 -22.27 44.13
N ALA A 176 -10.45 -21.66 44.98
CA ALA A 176 -10.09 -21.39 46.37
C ALA A 176 -9.66 -22.68 47.11
N PRO A 177 -8.72 -22.58 48.07
CA PRO A 177 -8.22 -23.73 48.81
C PRO A 177 -9.32 -24.29 49.72
N PHE A 178 -9.60 -25.58 49.57
CA PHE A 178 -10.29 -26.36 50.59
C PHE A 178 -9.31 -26.75 51.71
#